data_AF-A0A1X0SZE5-F1
#
_entry.id   AF-A0A1X0SZE5-F1
#
_cell.length_a   1.000
_cell.length_b   1.000
_cell.length_c   1.000
_cell.angle_alpha   90.00
_cell.angle_beta   90.00
_cell.angle_gamma   90.00
#
_symmetry.space_group_name_H-M   'P 1'
#
loop_
_entity.id
_entity.type
_entity.pdbx_description
1 polymer ?
#
loop_
_entity_poly.entity_id
_entity_poly.type
_entity_poly.pdbx_seq_one_letter_code
_entity_poly.pdbx_strand_id
1 'polypeptide(L)'
;MVEDPFDEVAFLGFDVFGTVVDWRSSVTRLAEPFLRRHGVRVDPYQFADEWRALYQPAMERVRSGTRPWVKLDVLNRENLETVLARHGVDV
;
A
#
# COMPACT_ATOMS: atom_id res chain seq x y z
N MET A 1 -4.15 40.41 18.07
CA MET A 1 -4.09 39.69 16.79
C MET A 1 -3.42 38.36 17.09
N VAL A 2 -4.03 37.24 16.70
CA VAL A 2 -3.39 35.93 16.84
C VAL A 2 -2.50 35.80 15.62
N GLU A 3 -1.18 35.64 15.82
CA GLU A 3 -0.25 35.36 14.72
C GLU A 3 -0.66 34.07 14.02
N ASP A 4 -0.60 34.06 12.68
CA ASP A 4 -0.87 32.86 11.92
C ASP A 4 0.33 31.92 12.11
N PRO A 5 0.13 30.69 12.62
CA PRO A 5 1.24 29.75 12.82
C PRO A 5 2.00 29.40 11.54
N PHE A 6 1.50 29.81 10.37
CA PHE A 6 2.14 29.61 9.07
C PHE A 6 2.88 30.83 8.52
N ASP A 7 2.94 31.96 9.23
CA ASP A 7 3.54 33.22 8.73
C ASP A 7 5.01 33.07 8.25
N GLU A 8 5.77 32.14 8.85
CA GLU A 8 7.17 31.86 8.48
C GLU A 8 7.36 30.53 7.72
N VAL A 9 6.29 29.81 7.39
CA VAL A 9 6.39 28.49 6.77
C VAL A 9 6.62 28.60 5.26
N ALA A 10 7.80 28.17 4.82
CA ALA A 10 8.19 28.19 3.40
C ALA A 10 7.86 26.92 2.61
N PHE A 11 7.58 25.80 3.29
CA PHE A 11 7.31 24.50 2.65
C PHE A 11 6.35 23.64 3.47
N LEU A 12 5.42 22.98 2.77
CA LEU A 12 4.51 21.98 3.34
C LEU A 12 4.70 20.65 2.60
N GLY A 13 5.16 19.64 3.34
CA GLY A 13 5.24 18.27 2.87
C GLY A 13 4.02 17.47 3.34
N PHE A 14 3.44 16.68 2.44
CA PHE A 14 2.27 15.85 2.75
C PHE A 14 2.63 14.38 2.61
N ASP A 15 2.33 13.60 3.64
CA ASP A 15 2.10 12.18 3.44
C ASP A 15 0.95 12.00 2.44
N VAL A 16 1.01 10.94 1.63
CA VAL A 16 0.09 10.78 0.49
C VAL A 16 -0.91 9.66 0.74
N PHE A 17 -0.45 8.45 1.06
CA PHE A 17 -1.32 7.28 1.16
C PHE A 17 -2.16 7.30 2.46
N GLY A 18 -3.41 7.73 2.33
CA GLY A 18 -4.37 7.85 3.44
C GLY A 18 -4.61 9.32 3.80
N THR A 19 -3.54 10.12 3.86
CA THR A 19 -3.65 11.55 4.14
C THR A 19 -4.23 12.34 2.96
N VAL A 20 -3.76 12.08 1.73
CA VAL A 20 -4.22 12.80 0.51
C VAL A 20 -5.12 11.94 -0.36
N VAL A 21 -4.85 10.62 -0.44
CA VAL A 21 -5.61 9.70 -1.31
C VAL A 21 -6.26 8.57 -0.53
N ASP A 22 -7.49 8.22 -0.91
CA ASP A 22 -8.15 6.99 -0.50
C ASP A 22 -7.59 5.81 -1.31
N TRP A 23 -6.51 5.23 -0.78
CA TRP A 23 -5.87 4.04 -1.35
C TRP A 23 -6.77 2.81 -1.19
N ARG A 24 -7.52 2.67 -0.10
CA ARG A 24 -8.25 1.43 0.24
C ARG A 24 -9.36 1.17 -0.76
N SER A 25 -10.21 2.16 -1.01
CA SER A 25 -11.30 2.02 -1.97
C SER A 25 -10.77 1.93 -3.41
N SER A 26 -9.66 2.60 -3.71
CA SER A 26 -9.06 2.56 -5.05
C SER A 26 -8.44 1.20 -5.37
N VAL A 27 -7.68 0.60 -4.45
CA VAL A 27 -7.13 -0.75 -4.61
C VAL A 27 -8.27 -1.77 -4.68
N THR A 28 -9.26 -1.69 -3.80
CA THR A 28 -10.44 -2.57 -3.81
C THR A 28 -11.13 -2.58 -5.18
N ARG A 29 -11.45 -1.39 -5.70
CA ARG A 29 -12.12 -1.21 -7.00
C ARG A 29 -11.33 -1.82 -8.17
N LEU A 30 -10.00 -1.70 -8.14
CA LEU A 30 -9.13 -2.24 -9.18
C LEU A 30 -8.87 -3.75 -9.02
N ALA A 31 -8.83 -4.23 -7.77
CA ALA A 31 -8.63 -5.65 -7.47
C ALA A 31 -9.85 -6.49 -7.81
N GLU A 32 -11.07 -6.02 -7.56
CA GLU A 32 -12.31 -6.77 -7.80
C GLU A 32 -12.40 -7.45 -9.19
N PRO A 33 -12.24 -6.73 -10.33
CA PRO A 33 -12.31 -7.38 -11.65
C PRO A 33 -11.17 -8.39 -11.87
N PHE A 34 -9.99 -8.15 -11.29
CA PHE A 34 -8.86 -9.07 -11.37
C PHE A 34 -9.16 -10.36 -10.57
N LEU A 35 -9.58 -10.22 -9.32
CA LEU A 35 -9.95 -11.34 -8.45
C LEU A 35 -11.04 -12.20 -9.09
N ARG A 36 -12.08 -11.56 -9.66
CA ARG A 36 -13.14 -12.24 -10.40
C ARG A 36 -12.61 -12.98 -11.63
N ARG A 37 -11.75 -12.35 -12.44
CA ARG A 37 -11.15 -12.95 -13.63
C ARG A 37 -10.34 -14.20 -13.30
N HIS A 38 -9.63 -14.19 -12.18
CA HIS A 38 -8.75 -15.28 -11.76
C HIS A 38 -9.42 -16.26 -10.77
N GLY A 39 -10.74 -16.15 -10.56
CA GLY A 39 -11.49 -17.08 -9.72
C GLY A 39 -11.14 -17.00 -8.22
N VAL A 40 -10.54 -15.90 -7.77
CA VAL A 40 -10.09 -15.70 -6.40
C VAL A 40 -11.27 -15.36 -5.51
N ARG A 41 -11.62 -16.25 -4.57
CA ARG A 41 -12.77 -16.10 -3.68
C ARG A 41 -12.39 -15.39 -2.39
N VAL A 42 -12.13 -14.10 -2.49
CA VAL A 42 -11.86 -13.21 -1.35
C VAL A 42 -12.66 -11.92 -1.51
N ASP A 43 -13.13 -11.36 -0.41
CA ASP A 43 -13.72 -10.02 -0.42
C ASP A 43 -12.66 -9.01 -0.90
N PRO A 44 -12.95 -8.15 -1.90
CA PRO A 44 -11.94 -7.23 -2.44
C PRO A 44 -11.38 -6.24 -1.40
N TYR A 45 -12.15 -5.85 -0.39
CA TYR A 45 -11.65 -5.00 0.68
C TYR A 45 -10.71 -5.77 1.61
N GLN A 46 -11.06 -7.01 1.96
CA GLN A 46 -10.18 -7.90 2.70
C GLN A 46 -8.85 -8.10 1.96
N PHE A 47 -8.88 -8.32 0.64
CA PHE A 47 -7.66 -8.44 -0.16
C PHE A 47 -6.80 -7.16 -0.11
N ALA A 48 -7.41 -5.98 -0.21
CA ALA A 48 -6.70 -4.71 -0.09
C ALA A 48 -6.06 -4.53 1.30
N ASP A 49 -6.75 -4.94 2.36
CA ASP A 49 -6.25 -4.88 3.73
C ASP A 49 -5.09 -5.86 3.96
N GLU A 50 -5.21 -7.09 3.45
CA GLU A 50 -4.14 -8.10 3.50
C GLU A 50 -2.87 -7.64 2.77
N TRP A 51 -3.03 -6.97 1.63
CA TRP A 51 -1.92 -6.40 0.89
C TRP A 51 -1.28 -5.23 1.65
N ARG A 52 -2.09 -4.32 2.21
CA ARG A 52 -1.57 -3.20 3.02
C ARG A 52 -0.88 -3.67 4.30
N ALA A 53 -1.33 -4.77 4.90
CA ALA A 53 -0.71 -5.34 6.10
C ALA A 53 0.77 -5.71 5.90
N LEU A 54 1.19 -6.00 4.66
CA LEU A 54 2.59 -6.31 4.32
C LEU A 54 3.47 -5.07 4.08
N TYR A 55 2.88 -3.86 4.01
CA TYR A 55 3.60 -2.62 3.73
C TYR A 55 4.70 -2.34 4.76
N GLN A 56 4.35 -2.32 6.06
CA GLN A 56 5.32 -2.06 7.12
C GLN A 56 6.37 -3.17 7.27
N PRO A 57 6.01 -4.46 7.31
CA PRO A 57 7.00 -5.54 7.37
C PRO A 57 7.99 -5.53 6.19
N ALA A 58 7.53 -5.26 4.97
CA ALA A 58 8.40 -5.22 3.80
C ALA A 58 9.41 -4.07 3.86
N MET A 59 8.96 -2.88 4.24
CA MET A 59 9.83 -1.72 4.44
C MET A 59 10.78 -1.90 5.62
N GLU A 60 10.36 -2.57 6.69
CA GLU A 60 11.19 -2.77 7.87
C GLU A 60 12.47 -3.53 7.54
N ARG A 61 12.41 -4.54 6.67
CA ARG A 61 13.60 -5.26 6.20
C ARG A 61 14.62 -4.33 5.52
N VAL A 62 14.16 -3.28 4.83
CA VAL A 62 15.04 -2.26 4.24
C VAL A 62 15.60 -1.36 5.34
N ARG A 63 14.74 -0.87 6.26
CA ARG A 63 15.13 0.03 7.35
C ARG A 63 16.14 -0.60 8.31
N SER A 64 15.99 -1.89 8.61
CA SER A 64 16.89 -2.65 9.48
C SER A 64 18.20 -3.05 8.80
N GLY A 65 18.34 -2.82 7.49
CA GLY A 65 19.51 -3.25 6.70
C GLY A 65 19.52 -4.75 6.36
N THR A 66 18.46 -5.50 6.67
CA THR A 66 18.35 -6.94 6.32
C THR A 66 18.25 -7.16 4.81
N ARG A 67 17.79 -6.15 4.04
CA ARG A 67 17.87 -6.13 2.58
C ARG A 67 18.37 -4.76 2.07
N PRO A 68 18.99 -4.69 0.88
CA PRO A 68 19.31 -3.44 0.22
C PRO A 68 18.07 -2.60 -0.12
N TRP A 69 18.30 -1.30 -0.32
CA TRP A 69 17.26 -0.38 -0.77
C TRP A 69 16.67 -0.79 -2.12
N VAL A 70 15.35 -0.67 -2.22
CA VAL A 70 14.59 -0.80 -3.48
C VAL A 70 13.47 0.24 -3.51
N LYS A 71 12.92 0.49 -4.71
CA LYS A 71 11.71 1.29 -4.85
C LYS A 71 10.52 0.61 -4.18
N LEU A 72 9.57 1.41 -3.70
CA LEU A 72 8.35 0.89 -3.09
C LEU A 72 7.53 -0.01 -4.04
N ASP A 73 7.55 0.26 -5.34
CA ASP A 73 6.86 -0.59 -6.34
C ASP A 73 7.35 -2.03 -6.34
N VAL A 74 8.65 -2.25 -6.07
CA VAL A 74 9.21 -3.60 -5.94
C VAL A 74 8.63 -4.29 -4.71
N LEU A 75 8.57 -3.60 -3.56
CA LEU A 75 7.95 -4.14 -2.35
C LEU A 75 6.46 -4.41 -2.54
N ASN A 76 5.74 -3.52 -3.22
CA ASN A 76 4.33 -3.69 -3.51
C ASN A 76 4.09 -4.93 -4.38
N ARG A 77 4.94 -5.19 -5.38
CA ARG A 77 4.85 -6.39 -6.23
C ARG A 77 5.14 -7.67 -5.43
N GLU A 78 6.20 -7.71 -4.64
CA GLU A 78 6.51 -8.86 -3.76
C GLU A 78 5.36 -9.14 -2.77
N ASN A 79 4.78 -8.09 -2.20
CA ASN A 79 3.65 -8.20 -1.30
C ASN A 79 2.41 -8.72 -2.02
N LEU A 80 2.16 -8.28 -3.26
CA LEU A 80 1.05 -8.77 -4.08
C LEU A 80 1.18 -10.27 -4.33
N GLU A 81 2.36 -10.72 -4.77
CA GLU A 81 2.66 -12.13 -5.00
C GLU A 81 2.44 -12.96 -3.72
N THR A 82 2.86 -12.42 -2.58
CA THR A 82 2.62 -13.05 -1.27
C THR A 82 1.13 -13.20 -0.95
N VAL A 83 0.31 -12.17 -1.20
CA VAL A 83 -1.14 -12.25 -0.94
C VAL A 83 -1.82 -13.19 -1.93
N LEU A 84 -1.49 -13.13 -3.21
CA LEU A 84 -2.06 -14.02 -4.23
C LEU A 84 -1.75 -15.50 -3.94
N ALA A 85 -0.53 -15.80 -3.51
CA ALA A 85 -0.15 -17.15 -3.10
C ALA A 85 -0.98 -17.67 -1.91
N ARG A 86 -1.34 -16.80 -0.94
CA ARG A 86 -2.24 -17.17 0.18
C ARG A 86 -3.64 -17.58 -0.29
N HIS A 87 -4.08 -17.04 -1.43
CA HIS A 87 -5.36 -17.37 -2.06
C HIS A 87 -5.24 -18.45 -3.14
N GLY A 88 -4.09 -19.10 -3.27
CA GLY A 88 -3.87 -20.21 -4.20
C GLY A 88 -3.77 -19.79 -5.67
N VAL A 89 -3.33 -18.55 -5.94
CA VAL A 89 -3.24 -17.97 -7.27
C VAL A 89 -1.78 -17.78 -7.66
N ASP A 90 -1.43 -18.24 -8.86
CA ASP A 90 -0.14 -18.00 -9.52
C ASP A 90 -0.40 -17.39 -10.90
N VAL A 91 0.11 -16.16 -11.14
CA VAL A 91 -0.24 -15.29 -12.27
C VAL A 91 0.95 -14.58 -12.88
#